data_AF-B8HTV5-F1
#
_entry.id   AF-B8HTV5-F1
#
_cell.length_a   1.000
_cell.length_b   1.000
_cell.length_c   1.000
_cell.angle_alpha   90.00
_cell.angle_beta   90.00
_cell.angle_gamma   90.00
#
_symmetry.space_group_name_H-M   'P 1'
#
loop_
_entity.id
_entity.type
_entity.pdbx_description
1 polymer ?
#
loop_
_entity_poly.entity_id
_entity_poly.type
_entity_poly.pdbx_seq_one_letter_code
_entity_poly.pdbx_strand_id
1 'polypeptide(L)'
;MADLPPLTVATVQGILTGEISDQTVNELLWHCLGYRYDPATGQWDHSRVEPAWREEYPQPPDFIGSRPATVKLTRSIPPQNKQLLKEQLHFEGYQVRELNPRLTRRATAANWLLSYFRQIEE
;
A
#
# COMPACT_ATOMS: atom_id res chain seq x y z
N MET A 1 7.84 8.95 15.28
CA MET A 1 7.53 8.17 14.07
C MET A 1 7.10 6.80 14.54
N ALA A 2 5.94 6.32 14.11
CA ALA A 2 5.47 4.99 14.49
C ALA A 2 6.52 3.95 14.05
N ASP A 3 6.73 2.93 14.88
CA ASP A 3 7.57 1.78 14.60
C ASP A 3 6.91 0.97 13.47
N LEU A 4 7.08 1.44 12.23
CA LEU A 4 6.47 0.80 11.07
C LEU A 4 7.13 -0.55 10.86
N PRO A 5 6.35 -1.62 10.67
CA PRO A 5 6.93 -2.93 10.44
C PRO A 5 7.77 -2.89 9.16
N PRO A 6 8.92 -3.59 9.13
CA PRO A 6 9.73 -3.66 7.92
C PRO A 6 8.90 -4.22 6.77
N LEU A 7 9.06 -3.69 5.56
CA LEU A 7 8.38 -4.21 4.39
C LEU A 7 8.97 -5.58 4.05
N THR A 8 8.24 -6.63 4.38
CA THR A 8 8.62 -8.03 4.14
C THR A 8 7.41 -8.81 3.65
N VAL A 9 7.66 -10.00 3.10
CA VAL A 9 6.62 -10.96 2.72
C VAL A 9 5.66 -11.25 3.89
N ALA A 10 6.19 -11.38 5.11
CA ALA A 10 5.39 -11.58 6.32
C ALA A 10 4.48 -10.38 6.64
N THR A 11 5.00 -9.15 6.49
CA THR A 11 4.21 -7.94 6.65
C THR A 11 3.06 -7.89 5.64
N VAL A 12 3.35 -8.18 4.36
CA VAL A 12 2.30 -8.22 3.31
C VAL A 12 1.25 -9.29 3.62
N GLN A 13 1.65 -10.46 4.13
CA GLN A 13 0.71 -11.49 4.58
C GLN A 13 -0.17 -11.00 5.73
N GLY A 14 0.39 -10.30 6.71
CA GLY A 14 -0.36 -9.67 7.82
C GLY A 14 -1.39 -8.63 7.35
N ILE A 15 -1.15 -7.97 6.20
CA ILE A 15 -2.14 -7.08 5.58
C ILE A 15 -3.33 -7.88 5.05
N LEU A 16 -3.09 -9.04 4.46
CA LEU A 16 -4.15 -9.90 3.89
C LEU A 16 -4.98 -10.56 5.00
N THR A 17 -4.35 -11.05 6.06
CA THR A 17 -5.02 -11.75 7.17
C THR A 17 -5.78 -10.83 8.12
N GLY A 18 -5.53 -9.51 8.05
CA GLY A 18 -6.17 -8.54 8.95
C GLY A 18 -5.38 -8.23 10.22
N GLU A 19 -4.20 -8.82 10.40
CA GLU A 19 -3.33 -8.61 11.56
C GLU A 19 -2.80 -7.16 11.63
N ILE A 20 -2.55 -6.56 10.47
CA ILE A 20 -2.09 -5.17 10.37
C ILE A 20 -3.30 -4.21 10.29
N SER A 21 -3.29 -3.15 11.08
CA SER A 21 -4.38 -2.16 11.09
C SER A 21 -4.45 -1.37 9.76
N ASP A 22 -5.64 -0.89 9.38
CA ASP A 22 -5.80 -0.09 8.15
C ASP A 22 -4.92 1.17 8.17
N GLN A 23 -4.76 1.78 9.37
CA GLN A 23 -3.87 2.91 9.56
C GLN A 23 -2.41 2.53 9.27
N THR A 24 -1.91 1.43 9.82
CA THR A 24 -0.54 0.97 9.58
C THR A 24 -0.31 0.63 8.11
N VAL A 25 -1.30 0.04 7.43
CA VAL A 25 -1.23 -0.22 5.98
C VAL A 25 -1.07 1.09 5.21
N ASN A 26 -1.87 2.11 5.55
CA ASN A 26 -1.76 3.42 4.94
C ASN A 26 -0.40 4.07 5.22
N GLU A 27 0.08 4.04 6.45
CA GLU A 27 1.39 4.59 6.82
C GLU A 27 2.55 3.91 6.07
N LEU A 28 2.48 2.59 5.86
CA LEU A 28 3.44 1.85 5.03
C LEU A 28 3.39 2.33 3.58
N LEU A 29 2.19 2.43 2.99
CA LEU A 29 2.02 2.94 1.62
C LEU A 29 2.56 4.36 1.48
N TRP A 30 2.26 5.25 2.44
CA TRP A 30 2.76 6.62 2.46
C TRP A 30 4.28 6.63 2.49
N HIS A 31 4.87 5.83 3.37
CA HIS A 31 6.32 5.71 3.51
C HIS A 31 6.98 5.23 2.20
N CYS A 32 6.42 4.19 1.57
CA CYS A 32 6.91 3.64 0.31
C CYS A 32 6.72 4.58 -0.89
N LEU A 33 5.60 5.32 -0.93
CA LEU A 33 5.35 6.36 -1.95
C LEU A 33 6.26 7.58 -1.81
N GLY A 34 6.88 7.76 -0.64
CA GLY A 34 7.81 8.85 -0.37
C GLY A 34 7.26 9.98 0.50
N TYR A 35 6.01 9.89 0.96
CA TYR A 35 5.46 10.84 1.92
C TYR A 35 6.18 10.70 3.26
N ARG A 36 6.56 11.82 3.87
CA ARG A 36 7.15 11.87 5.21
C ARG A 36 6.42 12.90 6.03
N TYR A 37 5.94 12.51 7.19
CA TYR A 37 5.36 13.46 8.14
C TYR A 37 6.49 14.14 8.91
N ASP A 38 6.53 15.46 8.86
CA ASP A 38 7.43 16.27 9.67
C ASP A 38 6.69 16.76 10.92
N PRO A 39 6.98 16.18 12.10
CA PRO A 39 6.32 16.59 13.35
C PRO A 39 6.75 17.98 13.82
N ALA A 40 7.89 18.52 13.35
CA ALA A 40 8.36 19.85 13.75
C ALA A 40 7.54 20.96 13.08
N THR A 41 7.15 20.75 11.82
CA THR A 41 6.32 21.69 11.06
C THR A 41 4.84 21.31 11.04
N GLY A 42 4.51 20.08 11.41
CA GLY A 42 3.16 19.52 11.34
C GLY A 42 2.68 19.28 9.91
N GLN A 43 3.60 19.23 8.95
CA GLN A 43 3.30 19.14 7.52
C GLN A 43 3.78 17.81 6.91
N TRP A 44 3.17 17.44 5.79
CA TRP A 44 3.61 16.30 4.99
C TRP A 44 4.61 16.77 3.94
N ASP A 45 5.82 16.23 4.00
CA ASP A 45 6.80 16.32 2.92
C ASP A 45 6.47 15.28 1.85
N HIS A 46 6.17 15.77 0.64
CA HIS A 46 5.89 14.98 -0.56
C HIS A 46 6.94 15.25 -1.66
N SER A 47 8.10 15.82 -1.31
CA SER A 47 9.18 16.12 -2.25
C SER A 47 9.74 14.88 -2.95
N ARG A 48 9.70 13.74 -2.25
CA ARG A 48 10.15 12.41 -2.74
C ARG A 48 9.06 11.60 -3.42
N VAL A 49 7.83 12.11 -3.45
CA VAL A 49 6.69 11.45 -4.08
C VAL A 49 6.72 11.72 -5.58
N GLU A 50 6.39 10.72 -6.38
CA GLU A 50 6.31 10.85 -7.84
C GLU A 50 5.39 12.02 -8.25
N PRO A 51 5.74 12.84 -9.26
CA PRO A 51 4.95 13.99 -9.69
C PRO A 51 3.46 13.68 -9.91
N ALA A 52 3.15 12.55 -10.56
CA ALA A 52 1.77 12.15 -10.83
C ALA A 52 0.96 11.88 -9.56
N TRP A 53 1.62 11.51 -8.45
CA TRP A 53 0.99 11.31 -7.15
C TRP A 53 0.87 12.62 -6.36
N ARG A 54 1.96 13.39 -6.23
CA ARG A 54 1.96 14.62 -5.42
C ARG A 54 1.08 15.74 -5.98
N GLU A 55 0.88 15.79 -7.30
CA GLU A 55 0.00 16.78 -7.94
C GLU A 55 -1.48 16.52 -7.65
N GLU A 56 -1.88 15.25 -7.62
CA GLU A 56 -3.27 14.85 -7.31
C GLU A 56 -3.51 14.74 -5.80
N TYR A 57 -2.48 14.35 -5.05
CA TYR A 57 -2.52 14.11 -3.61
C TYR A 57 -1.36 14.86 -2.91
N PRO A 58 -1.48 16.17 -2.66
CA PRO A 58 -0.49 16.91 -1.87
C PRO A 58 -0.43 16.42 -0.41
N GLN A 59 -1.49 15.76 0.06
CA GLN A 59 -1.54 15.06 1.34
C GLN A 59 -1.77 13.57 1.09
N PRO A 60 -1.18 12.69 1.92
CA PRO A 60 -1.30 11.26 1.72
C PRO A 60 -2.77 10.81 1.83
N PRO A 61 -3.32 10.10 0.83
CA PRO A 61 -4.71 9.67 0.86
C PRO A 61 -4.89 8.39 1.69
N ASP A 62 -6.11 8.16 2.16
CA ASP A 62 -6.52 6.89 2.75
C ASP A 62 -6.81 5.85 1.65
N PHE A 63 -5.93 4.89 1.44
CA PHE A 63 -6.08 3.86 0.41
C PHE A 63 -7.12 2.78 0.76
N ILE A 64 -7.49 2.64 2.02
CA ILE A 64 -8.44 1.61 2.48
C ILE A 64 -9.85 2.20 2.54
N GLY A 65 -9.99 3.45 2.98
CA GLY A 65 -11.25 4.19 2.97
C GLY A 65 -11.61 4.80 1.62
N SER A 66 -10.63 5.27 0.82
CA SER A 66 -10.86 6.02 -0.42
C SER A 66 -10.71 5.17 -1.68
N ARG A 67 -11.83 4.96 -2.38
CA ARG A 67 -11.84 4.23 -3.67
C ARG A 67 -10.98 4.90 -4.76
N PRO A 68 -11.00 6.23 -4.98
CA PRO A 68 -10.15 6.88 -5.98
C PRO A 68 -8.66 6.60 -5.80
N ALA A 69 -8.17 6.69 -4.55
CA ALA A 69 -6.77 6.42 -4.22
C ALA A 69 -6.39 4.97 -4.51
N THR A 70 -7.24 4.00 -4.12
CA THR A 70 -7.01 2.58 -4.46
C THR A 70 -6.95 2.37 -5.97
N VAL A 71 -7.84 2.99 -6.76
CA VAL A 71 -7.86 2.82 -8.22
C VAL A 71 -6.55 3.33 -8.84
N LYS A 72 -6.04 4.47 -8.39
CA LYS A 72 -4.75 4.99 -8.84
C LYS A 72 -3.61 4.06 -8.42
N LEU A 73 -3.66 3.52 -7.21
CA LEU A 73 -2.69 2.53 -6.72
C LEU A 73 -2.63 1.30 -7.62
N THR A 74 -3.78 0.71 -7.95
CA THR A 74 -3.86 -0.44 -8.87
C THR A 74 -3.27 -0.13 -10.24
N ARG A 75 -3.50 1.09 -10.76
CA ARG A 75 -2.97 1.51 -12.06
C ARG A 75 -1.46 1.71 -12.06
N SER A 76 -0.87 2.03 -10.91
CA SER A 76 0.58 2.16 -10.77
C SER A 76 1.34 0.83 -10.70
N ILE A 77 0.65 -0.30 -10.50
CA ILE A 77 1.27 -1.63 -10.46
C ILE A 77 1.63 -2.07 -11.89
N PRO A 78 2.90 -2.39 -12.19
CA PRO A 78 3.30 -2.93 -13.49
C PRO A 78 2.51 -4.20 -13.84
N PRO A 79 2.17 -4.44 -15.13
CA PRO A 79 1.43 -5.63 -15.55
C PRO A 79 2.03 -6.95 -15.07
N GLN A 80 3.36 -7.04 -15.07
CA GLN A 80 4.15 -8.19 -14.62
C GLN A 80 3.95 -8.47 -13.12
N ASN A 81 3.70 -7.42 -12.34
CA ASN A 81 3.61 -7.50 -10.90
C ASN A 81 2.17 -7.74 -10.40
N LYS A 82 1.19 -7.82 -11.30
CA LYS A 82 -0.23 -7.99 -10.92
C LYS A 82 -0.54 -9.34 -10.28
N GLN A 83 0.27 -10.36 -10.55
CA GLN A 83 0.07 -11.72 -10.03
C GLN A 83 1.01 -12.06 -8.86
N LEU A 84 1.78 -11.10 -8.33
CA LEU A 84 2.77 -11.37 -7.27
C LEU A 84 2.17 -11.98 -6.00
N LEU A 85 0.95 -11.58 -5.63
CA LEU A 85 0.24 -12.19 -4.50
C LEU A 85 0.05 -13.70 -4.68
N LYS A 86 -0.24 -14.14 -5.91
CA LYS A 86 -0.39 -15.57 -6.20
C LYS A 86 0.98 -16.26 -6.29
N GLU A 87 1.96 -15.61 -6.91
CA GLU A 87 3.28 -16.19 -7.16
C GLU A 87 4.15 -16.32 -5.90
N GLN A 88 4.13 -15.33 -5.01
CA GLN A 88 4.97 -15.32 -3.81
C GLN A 88 4.23 -15.77 -2.55
N LEU A 89 2.95 -15.40 -2.42
CA LEU A 89 2.17 -15.67 -1.20
C LEU A 89 1.17 -16.81 -1.36
N HIS A 90 1.07 -17.43 -2.55
CA HIS A 90 0.04 -18.43 -2.87
C HIS A 90 -1.39 -17.94 -2.52
N PHE A 91 -1.60 -16.62 -2.56
CA PHE A 91 -2.88 -16.02 -2.22
C PHE A 91 -3.81 -16.05 -3.44
N GLU A 92 -4.77 -16.95 -3.41
CA GLU A 92 -5.75 -17.13 -4.50
C GLU A 92 -6.93 -16.14 -4.43
N GLY A 93 -7.04 -15.39 -3.33
CA GLY A 93 -8.12 -14.43 -3.08
C GLY A 93 -8.89 -14.73 -1.79
N TYR A 94 -9.77 -13.79 -1.41
CA TYR A 94 -10.70 -13.99 -0.31
C TYR A 94 -11.86 -14.88 -0.74
N GLN A 95 -12.43 -15.63 0.20
CA GLN A 95 -13.64 -16.38 -0.07
C GLN A 95 -14.80 -15.43 -0.37
N VAL A 96 -15.72 -15.85 -1.24
CA VAL A 96 -16.86 -15.00 -1.67
C VAL A 96 -17.67 -14.47 -0.48
N ARG A 97 -17.83 -15.27 0.57
CA ARG A 97 -18.54 -14.90 1.81
C ARG A 97 -17.84 -13.82 2.64
N GLU A 98 -16.53 -13.65 2.44
CA GLU A 98 -15.69 -12.70 3.18
C GLU A 98 -15.45 -11.43 2.35
N LEU A 99 -15.64 -11.51 1.03
CA LEU A 99 -15.34 -10.43 0.10
C LEU A 99 -16.15 -9.17 0.42
N ASN A 100 -15.44 -8.14 0.86
CA ASN A 100 -16.00 -6.82 1.11
C ASN A 100 -15.06 -5.74 0.54
N PRO A 101 -15.57 -4.51 0.30
CA PRO A 101 -14.78 -3.46 -0.32
C PRO A 101 -13.46 -3.14 0.41
N ARG A 102 -13.45 -3.27 1.74
CA ARG A 102 -12.27 -3.04 2.57
C ARG A 102 -11.20 -4.10 2.30
N LEU A 103 -11.55 -5.39 2.33
CA LEU A 103 -10.61 -6.47 2.04
C LEU A 103 -10.05 -6.41 0.61
N THR A 104 -10.89 -6.08 -0.37
CA THR A 104 -10.43 -5.90 -1.76
C THR A 104 -9.38 -4.80 -1.86
N ARG A 105 -9.58 -3.65 -1.18
CA ARG A 105 -8.60 -2.56 -1.16
C ARG A 105 -7.32 -2.95 -0.41
N ARG A 106 -7.44 -3.71 0.69
CA ARG A 106 -6.27 -4.26 1.41
C ARG A 106 -5.45 -5.20 0.53
N ALA A 107 -6.09 -6.05 -0.27
CA ALA A 107 -5.37 -6.87 -1.24
C ALA A 107 -4.67 -6.03 -2.32
N THR A 108 -5.30 -4.94 -2.79
CA THR A 108 -4.61 -3.99 -3.69
C THR A 108 -3.38 -3.37 -3.03
N ALA A 109 -3.51 -2.90 -1.78
CA ALA A 109 -2.40 -2.34 -1.02
C ALA A 109 -1.26 -3.35 -0.85
N ALA A 110 -1.59 -4.59 -0.47
CA ALA A 110 -0.66 -5.70 -0.34
C ALA A 110 0.10 -5.98 -1.65
N ASN A 111 -0.62 -6.05 -2.78
CA ASN A 111 -0.02 -6.30 -4.09
C ASN A 111 0.95 -5.18 -4.50
N TRP A 112 0.55 -3.92 -4.26
CA TRP A 112 1.39 -2.77 -4.55
C TRP A 112 2.67 -2.76 -3.69
N LEU A 113 2.54 -3.02 -2.39
CA LEU A 113 3.67 -3.10 -1.47
C LEU A 113 4.65 -4.21 -1.86
N LEU A 114 4.13 -5.36 -2.30
CA LEU A 114 4.95 -6.46 -2.80
C LEU A 114 5.67 -6.11 -4.10
N SER A 115 4.98 -5.42 -5.02
CA SER A 115 5.58 -4.87 -6.23
C SER A 115 6.71 -3.89 -5.93
N TYR A 116 6.50 -2.99 -4.97
CA TYR A 116 7.50 -2.01 -4.54
C TYR A 116 8.71 -2.68 -3.88
N PHE A 117 8.48 -3.66 -3.00
CA PHE A 117 9.54 -4.45 -2.38
C PHE A 117 10.44 -5.11 -3.43
N ARG A 118 9.82 -5.76 -4.43
CA ARG A 118 10.54 -6.38 -5.53
C ARG A 118 11.39 -5.38 -6.32
N GLN A 119 10.91 -4.17 -6.56
CA GLN A 119 11.66 -3.11 -7.26
C GLN A 119 12.86 -2.57 -6.48
N ILE A 120 12.90 -2.73 -5.15
CA ILE A 120 14.05 -2.31 -4.34
C ILE A 120 15.11 -3.42 -4.22
N GLU A 121 14.70 -4.68 -4.28
CA GLU A 121 15.62 -5.82 -4.24
C GLU A 121 16.31 -6.12 -5.58
N GLU A 122 15.76 -5.65 -6.71
CA GLU A 122 16.35 -5.73 -8.06
C GLU A 122 17.31 -4.56 -8.36
#